data_AF-A0A6B1EYI9-F1
#
_entry.id   AF-A0A6B1EYI9-F1
#
_cell.length_a   1.000
_cell.length_b   1.000
_cell.length_c   1.000
_cell.angle_alpha   90.00
_cell.angle_beta   90.00
_cell.angle_gamma   90.00
#
_symmetry.space_group_name_H-M   'P 1'
#
loop_
_entity.id
_entity.type
_entity.pdbx_description
1 polymer ?
#
loop_
_entity_poly.entity_id
_entity_poly.type
_entity_poly.pdbx_seq_one_letter_code
_entity_poly.pdbx_strand_id
1 'polypeptide(L)'
;MRKLSLAAFLILLLNSAYLFSFGEPTLFYIFNVLLHIGLGIVLILPFCIYVYKHLGHRLQAHIQKQSTATLGQLGVIGITVGIITGVYLMIVGATTPYRWLLITHIISVSAGCLLFCIYLLRSAELLTPLLRKITVGVLAIVVIFPMGAKLAQHYLPNEMYLVKNPALPPTSMYEEGGGTTGHFFPASVETETGALIPTDFFLTSETCAAKGCHPDIYQQWNESAHHFSSFNNQWYRKSIIYMQEVNGIQPSKWCGGCHDPAILLNGVMDKPIRENLHTPAAQAGLACTACHSIERIKDTMGNSGYVIKYPPLHDIAASDNPIIRNLHNYLIRLDPEPHKKSFLKPFHRQNTAEFCSTCHKVHLDEPVNNFRWVRGFNDYDQWQKSGVSHQGALSFYYPETAKKCVDCHMPLVDSTDAANIDGKVHNHRFPAANTALPFVNQHPDQLKAVTDFLQDEVVTLDLFADGAPIPSNGVEVTRNKDTRIDVVVRTRGVGHRFPTGTIDAFDIWLEVKITDENGKIVFWNGRIAAPDGNGPVDPSAHFYRAYMLDAHGNLINKRSAWALRTVIFYKTIPPGA
;
A
#
# COMPACT_ATOMS: atom_id res chain seq x y z
N MET A 1 31.81 13.48 -38.07
CA MET A 1 31.85 13.55 -36.59
C MET A 1 33.27 13.27 -36.13
N ARG A 2 33.76 13.93 -35.07
CA ARG A 2 35.06 13.57 -34.46
C ARG A 2 34.94 12.16 -33.83
N LYS A 3 35.99 11.32 -33.88
CA LYS A 3 35.99 9.94 -33.34
C LYS A 3 35.47 9.87 -31.90
N LEU A 4 35.79 10.88 -31.09
CA LEU A 4 35.34 11.02 -29.70
C LEU A 4 33.81 11.15 -29.56
N SER A 5 33.15 11.93 -30.43
CA SER A 5 31.70 12.12 -30.39
C SER A 5 30.95 10.83 -30.75
N LEU A 6 31.49 10.04 -31.67
CA LEU A 6 30.92 8.74 -32.03
C LEU A 6 31.10 7.71 -30.92
N ALA A 7 32.25 7.69 -30.25
CA ALA A 7 32.45 6.83 -29.09
C ALA A 7 31.48 7.17 -27.95
N ALA A 8 31.34 8.46 -27.60
CA ALA A 8 30.38 8.91 -26.59
C ALA A 8 28.93 8.56 -26.97
N PHE A 9 28.57 8.68 -28.25
CA PHE A 9 27.25 8.28 -28.76
C PHE A 9 27.00 6.78 -28.60
N LEU A 10 27.97 5.92 -28.95
CA LEU A 10 27.83 4.47 -28.78
C LEU A 10 27.74 4.06 -27.30
N ILE A 11 28.49 4.73 -26.42
CA ILE A 11 28.39 4.52 -24.96
C ILE A 11 27.00 4.91 -24.46
N LEU A 12 26.46 6.05 -24.92
CA LEU A 12 25.11 6.48 -24.57
C LEU A 12 24.06 5.43 -24.98
N LEU A 13 24.19 4.80 -26.15
CA LEU A 13 23.29 3.74 -26.58
C LEU A 13 23.34 2.51 -25.66
N LEU A 14 24.54 2.05 -25.29
CA LEU A 14 24.70 0.93 -24.35
C LEU A 14 24.13 1.26 -22.97
N ASN A 15 24.40 2.46 -22.47
CA ASN A 15 23.85 2.93 -21.20
C ASN A 15 22.32 3.03 -21.26
N SER A 16 21.75 3.51 -22.36
CA SER A 16 20.28 3.56 -22.57
C SER A 16 19.67 2.16 -22.59
N ALA A 17 20.33 1.18 -23.23
CA ALA A 17 19.91 -0.21 -23.22
C ALA A 17 19.91 -0.80 -21.79
N TYR A 18 20.93 -0.49 -20.98
CA TYR A 18 20.98 -0.87 -19.57
C TYR A 18 19.82 -0.23 -18.77
N LEU A 19 19.60 1.07 -18.89
CA LEU A 19 18.53 1.78 -18.19
C LEU A 19 17.13 1.31 -18.59
N PHE A 20 16.91 0.96 -19.85
CA PHE A 20 15.63 0.37 -20.27
C PHE A 20 15.41 -1.03 -19.66
N SER A 21 16.49 -1.78 -19.47
CA SER A 21 16.44 -3.17 -18.98
C SER A 21 16.14 -3.25 -17.49
N PHE A 22 16.77 -2.39 -16.69
CA PHE A 22 16.73 -2.42 -15.23
C PHE A 22 16.04 -1.19 -14.65
N GLY A 23 15.96 -1.12 -13.34
CA GLY A 23 15.32 -0.04 -12.59
C GLY A 23 15.56 -0.26 -11.11
N GLU A 24 16.81 -0.59 -10.76
CA GLU A 24 17.15 -1.08 -9.44
C GLU A 24 17.55 0.07 -8.51
N PRO A 25 17.18 0.04 -7.23
CA PRO A 25 17.55 1.06 -6.25
C PRO A 25 19.00 0.88 -5.77
N THR A 26 19.95 0.97 -6.70
CA THR A 26 21.40 0.86 -6.42
C THR A 26 22.14 2.12 -6.85
N LEU A 27 23.25 2.42 -6.18
CA LEU A 27 24.12 3.54 -6.57
C LEU A 27 24.65 3.39 -8.00
N PHE A 28 24.90 2.16 -8.45
CA PHE A 28 25.35 1.89 -9.82
C PHE A 28 24.28 2.27 -10.86
N TYR A 29 23.02 1.94 -10.60
CA TYR A 29 21.93 2.32 -11.49
C TYR A 29 21.73 3.85 -11.51
N ILE A 30 21.71 4.50 -10.34
CA ILE A 30 21.59 5.96 -10.24
C ILE A 30 22.74 6.67 -10.96
N PHE A 31 23.97 6.17 -10.82
CA PHE A 31 25.12 6.68 -11.58
C PHE A 31 24.90 6.56 -13.09
N ASN A 32 24.31 5.47 -13.57
CA ASN A 32 24.00 5.29 -14.99
C ASN A 32 22.92 6.27 -15.47
N VAL A 33 21.95 6.64 -14.65
CA VAL A 33 20.96 7.70 -14.96
C VAL A 33 21.67 9.06 -15.11
N LEU A 34 22.54 9.41 -14.18
CA LEU A 34 23.34 10.64 -14.26
C LEU A 34 24.27 10.63 -15.49
N LEU A 35 24.90 9.49 -15.78
CA LEU A 35 25.75 9.30 -16.95
C LEU A 35 24.95 9.48 -18.25
N HIS A 36 23.72 8.95 -18.33
CA HIS A 36 22.83 9.12 -19.48
C HIS A 36 22.58 10.61 -19.76
N ILE A 37 22.17 11.35 -18.73
CA ILE A 37 21.87 12.78 -18.84
C ILE A 37 23.13 13.56 -19.22
N GLY A 38 24.25 13.30 -18.55
CA GLY A 38 25.52 13.97 -18.82
C GLY A 38 26.02 13.74 -20.25
N LEU A 39 26.03 12.48 -20.71
CA LEU A 39 26.40 12.14 -22.09
C LEU A 39 25.43 12.74 -23.10
N GLY A 40 24.13 12.72 -22.81
CA GLY A 40 23.10 13.36 -23.62
C GLY A 40 23.38 14.84 -23.84
N ILE A 41 23.59 15.61 -22.77
CA ILE A 41 23.90 17.05 -22.81
C ILE A 41 25.18 17.31 -23.62
N VAL A 42 26.25 16.56 -23.36
CA VAL A 42 27.53 16.71 -24.07
C VAL A 42 27.37 16.45 -25.58
N LEU A 43 26.48 15.53 -25.97
CA LEU A 43 26.24 15.17 -27.36
C LEU A 43 25.32 16.15 -28.11
N ILE A 44 24.57 17.02 -27.42
CA ILE A 44 23.73 18.05 -28.05
C ILE A 44 24.57 18.97 -28.94
N LEU A 45 25.69 19.51 -28.45
CA LEU A 45 26.50 20.46 -29.21
C LEU A 45 27.10 19.85 -30.50
N PRO A 46 27.78 18.68 -30.46
CA PRO A 46 28.22 17.98 -31.67
C PRO A 46 27.07 17.67 -32.64
N PHE A 47 25.89 17.32 -32.13
CA PHE A 47 24.72 17.07 -32.95
C PHE A 47 24.22 18.33 -33.63
N CYS A 48 24.09 19.46 -32.92
CA CYS A 48 23.71 20.75 -33.50
C CYS A 48 24.71 21.21 -34.58
N ILE A 49 26.01 21.04 -34.35
CA ILE A 49 27.05 21.34 -35.36
C ILE A 49 26.89 20.45 -36.60
N TYR A 50 26.60 19.15 -36.40
CA TYR A 50 26.36 18.22 -37.49
C TYR A 50 25.12 18.63 -38.32
N VAL A 51 24.01 18.95 -37.65
CA VAL A 51 22.78 19.43 -38.27
C VAL A 51 23.05 20.71 -39.05
N TYR A 52 23.68 21.72 -38.45
CA TYR A 52 23.99 23.00 -39.10
C TYR A 52 24.83 22.82 -40.38
N LYS A 53 25.91 22.03 -40.32
CA LYS A 53 26.78 21.78 -41.47
C LYS A 53 26.07 21.03 -42.61
N HIS A 54 25.19 20.08 -42.27
CA HIS A 54 24.47 19.30 -43.27
C HIS A 54 23.15 19.93 -43.74
N LEU A 55 22.57 20.88 -43.00
CA LEU A 55 21.49 21.74 -43.48
C LEU A 55 22.02 22.80 -44.46
N GLY A 56 23.16 23.43 -44.15
CA GLY A 56 23.78 24.47 -45.00
C GLY A 56 24.22 23.96 -46.38
N HIS A 57 24.66 22.70 -46.48
CA HIS A 57 25.08 22.09 -47.76
C HIS A 57 23.91 21.56 -48.62
N ARG A 58 22.65 21.65 -48.17
CA ARG A 58 21.48 21.18 -48.94
C ARG A 58 20.99 22.13 -50.02
N LEU A 59 21.48 23.37 -50.05
CA LEU A 59 21.17 24.27 -51.16
C LEU A 59 21.98 23.95 -52.42
N GLN A 60 22.95 23.01 -52.38
CA GLN A 60 23.93 22.87 -53.47
C GLN A 60 24.32 21.43 -53.90
N ALA A 61 23.57 20.38 -53.54
CA ALA A 61 23.88 19.04 -54.03
C ALA A 61 22.63 18.28 -54.51
N HIS A 62 22.48 18.27 -55.83
CA HIS A 62 21.46 17.52 -56.57
C HIS A 62 21.84 16.03 -56.66
N ILE A 63 20.84 15.18 -56.40
CA ILE A 63 20.58 13.86 -57.00
C ILE A 63 21.79 12.92 -57.18
N GLN A 64 21.97 11.97 -56.24
CA GLN A 64 22.35 10.59 -56.63
C GLN A 64 22.17 9.48 -55.57
N LYS A 65 21.75 9.74 -54.33
CA LYS A 65 21.27 8.68 -53.39
C LYS A 65 20.10 9.14 -52.51
N GLN A 66 18.91 9.16 -53.09
CA GLN A 66 17.70 9.70 -52.44
C GLN A 66 17.26 8.88 -51.22
N SER A 67 17.41 7.54 -51.23
CA SER A 67 16.97 6.67 -50.14
C SER A 67 17.88 6.68 -48.90
N THR A 68 19.19 6.88 -49.06
CA THR A 68 20.11 7.02 -47.92
C THR A 68 19.98 8.39 -47.26
N ALA A 69 19.68 9.43 -48.04
CA ALA A 69 19.45 10.77 -47.53
C ALA A 69 18.16 10.87 -46.69
N THR A 70 17.09 10.19 -47.09
CA THR A 70 15.83 10.16 -46.31
C THR A 70 15.95 9.40 -45.00
N LEU A 71 16.65 8.26 -44.96
CA LEU A 71 16.95 7.54 -43.72
C LEU A 71 17.70 8.41 -42.71
N GLY A 72 18.73 9.13 -43.16
CA GLY A 72 19.47 10.07 -42.33
C GLY A 72 18.60 11.24 -41.83
N GLN A 73 17.73 11.79 -42.68
CA GLN A 73 16.78 12.85 -42.29
C GLN A 73 15.83 12.42 -41.19
N LEU A 74 15.17 11.27 -41.36
CA LEU A 74 14.26 10.71 -40.36
C LEU A 74 15.00 10.41 -39.05
N GLY A 75 16.23 9.91 -39.14
CA GLY A 75 17.12 9.72 -37.98
C GLY A 75 17.38 11.02 -37.21
N VAL A 76 17.77 12.09 -37.92
CA VAL A 76 18.00 13.42 -37.32
C VAL A 76 16.71 13.98 -36.71
N ILE A 77 15.56 13.86 -37.37
CA ILE A 77 14.28 14.32 -36.83
C ILE A 77 13.95 13.57 -35.52
N GLY A 78 14.04 12.24 -35.51
CA GLY A 78 13.78 11.43 -34.32
C GLY A 78 14.69 11.78 -33.15
N ILE A 79 15.99 11.97 -33.40
CA ILE A 79 16.96 12.42 -32.38
C ILE A 79 16.63 13.83 -31.90
N THR A 80 16.24 14.75 -32.79
CA THR A 80 15.87 16.12 -32.41
C THR A 80 14.64 16.14 -31.50
N VAL A 81 13.58 15.39 -31.85
CA VAL A 81 12.41 15.21 -30.99
C VAL A 81 12.80 14.57 -29.66
N GLY A 82 13.70 13.58 -29.69
CA GLY A 82 14.24 12.95 -28.48
C GLY A 82 14.98 13.94 -27.59
N ILE A 83 15.81 14.82 -28.15
CA ILE A 83 16.53 15.85 -27.39
C ILE A 83 15.53 16.84 -26.76
N ILE A 84 14.56 17.33 -27.53
CA ILE A 84 13.56 18.30 -27.02
C ILE A 84 12.75 17.68 -25.88
N THR A 85 12.24 16.47 -26.08
CA THR A 85 11.47 15.75 -25.05
C THR A 85 12.33 15.38 -23.84
N GLY A 86 13.60 15.01 -24.05
CA GLY A 86 14.56 14.70 -22.98
C GLY A 86 14.91 15.92 -22.12
N VAL A 87 15.17 17.07 -22.75
CA VAL A 87 15.39 18.33 -22.03
C VAL A 87 14.13 18.75 -21.27
N TYR A 88 12.95 18.54 -21.84
CA TYR A 88 11.71 18.84 -21.14
C TYR A 88 11.47 17.91 -19.94
N LEU A 89 11.77 16.61 -20.07
CA LEU A 89 11.74 15.64 -18.96
C LEU A 89 12.69 16.01 -17.82
N MET A 90 13.82 16.66 -18.11
CA MET A 90 14.71 17.18 -17.06
C MET A 90 14.03 18.25 -16.19
N ILE A 91 12.99 18.92 -16.69
CA ILE A 91 12.27 19.98 -15.97
C ILE A 91 11.04 19.40 -15.25
N VAL A 92 10.22 18.62 -15.96
CA VAL A 92 8.93 18.12 -15.43
C VAL A 92 9.05 16.77 -14.70
N GLY A 93 10.13 16.04 -14.91
CA GLY A 93 10.31 14.68 -14.42
C GLY A 93 9.57 13.63 -15.27
N ALA A 94 9.94 12.37 -15.10
CA ALA A 94 9.29 11.22 -15.72
C ALA A 94 8.21 10.60 -14.82
N THR A 95 7.45 11.43 -14.09
CA THR A 95 6.35 11.00 -13.21
C THR A 95 5.16 10.47 -14.01
N THR A 96 4.19 9.82 -13.34
CA THR A 96 3.05 9.18 -14.01
C THR A 96 2.28 10.12 -14.96
N PRO A 97 1.96 11.38 -14.60
CA PRO A 97 1.30 12.31 -15.51
C PRO A 97 2.08 12.64 -16.79
N TYR A 98 3.42 12.60 -16.74
CA TYR A 98 4.30 12.89 -17.87
C TYR A 98 4.83 11.61 -18.56
N ARG A 99 4.23 10.45 -18.27
CA ARG A 99 4.69 9.18 -18.84
C ARG A 99 4.60 9.13 -20.37
N TRP A 100 3.62 9.83 -20.96
CA TRP A 100 3.51 9.97 -22.42
C TRP A 100 4.75 10.66 -23.02
N LEU A 101 5.33 11.64 -22.32
CA LEU A 101 6.53 12.36 -22.74
C LEU A 101 7.76 11.45 -22.66
N LEU A 102 7.88 10.65 -21.59
CA LEU A 102 8.92 9.62 -21.47
C LEU A 102 8.85 8.60 -22.62
N ILE A 103 7.64 8.09 -22.90
CA ILE A 103 7.43 7.14 -24.01
C ILE A 103 7.81 7.78 -25.34
N THR A 104 7.41 9.04 -25.56
CA THR A 104 7.76 9.79 -26.77
C THR A 104 9.27 9.91 -26.92
N HIS A 105 9.98 10.30 -25.84
CA HIS A 105 11.44 10.37 -25.81
C HIS A 105 12.09 9.04 -26.20
N ILE A 106 11.70 7.95 -25.52
CA ILE A 106 12.26 6.61 -25.74
C ILE A 106 12.05 6.17 -27.20
N ILE A 107 10.81 6.28 -27.71
CA ILE A 107 10.48 5.83 -29.07
C ILE A 107 11.21 6.69 -30.11
N SER A 108 11.13 8.01 -30.00
CA SER A 108 11.69 8.91 -31.00
C SER A 108 13.22 8.81 -31.06
N VAL A 109 13.88 8.77 -29.90
CA VAL A 109 15.34 8.67 -29.83
C VAL A 109 15.83 7.28 -30.24
N SER A 110 15.15 6.20 -29.86
CA SER A 110 15.56 4.84 -30.23
C SER A 110 15.44 4.62 -31.73
N ALA A 111 14.29 5.00 -32.33
CA ALA A 111 14.09 4.93 -33.77
C ALA A 111 15.05 5.87 -34.51
N GLY A 112 15.22 7.10 -34.02
CA GLY A 112 16.12 8.09 -34.60
C GLY A 112 17.56 7.62 -34.63
N CYS A 113 18.07 7.11 -33.50
CA CYS A 113 19.42 6.54 -33.38
C CYS A 113 19.61 5.32 -34.28
N LEU A 114 18.64 4.40 -34.35
CA LEU A 114 18.71 3.24 -35.23
C LEU A 114 18.85 3.64 -36.70
N LEU A 115 17.97 4.52 -37.18
CA LEU A 115 18.00 5.02 -38.56
C LEU A 115 19.29 5.79 -38.87
N PHE A 116 19.74 6.62 -37.92
CA PHE A 116 21.00 7.35 -38.04
C PHE A 116 22.21 6.42 -38.11
N CYS A 117 22.27 5.38 -37.28
CA CYS A 117 23.33 4.38 -37.34
C CYS A 117 23.31 3.61 -38.67
N ILE A 118 22.15 3.19 -39.16
CA ILE A 118 22.02 2.53 -40.47
C ILE A 118 22.54 3.45 -41.59
N TYR A 119 22.21 4.74 -41.54
CA TYR A 119 22.72 5.75 -42.46
C TYR A 119 24.26 5.85 -42.42
N LEU A 120 24.86 5.91 -41.22
CA LEU A 120 26.31 5.95 -41.06
C LEU A 120 26.98 4.68 -41.61
N LEU A 121 26.40 3.50 -41.35
CA LEU A 121 26.92 2.22 -41.82
C LEU A 121 26.90 2.10 -43.35
N ARG A 122 25.86 2.63 -44.01
CA ARG A 122 25.72 2.66 -45.47
C ARG A 122 26.61 3.70 -46.15
N SER A 123 27.11 4.68 -45.40
CA SER A 123 27.95 5.75 -45.93
C SER A 123 29.43 5.40 -45.80
N ALA A 124 30.04 4.98 -46.91
CA ALA A 124 31.41 4.45 -46.93
C ALA A 124 32.49 5.44 -46.46
N GLU A 125 32.24 6.74 -46.56
CA GLU A 125 33.18 7.82 -46.21
C GLU A 125 33.17 8.21 -44.73
N LEU A 126 32.16 7.78 -43.96
CA LEU A 126 31.90 8.29 -42.60
C LEU A 126 32.50 7.43 -41.48
N LEU A 127 32.81 6.16 -41.74
CA LEU A 127 33.27 5.19 -40.73
C LEU A 127 34.45 4.36 -41.25
N THR A 128 35.46 4.17 -40.40
CA THR A 128 36.52 3.19 -40.67
C THR A 128 36.00 1.75 -40.50
N PRO A 129 36.66 0.73 -41.09
CA PRO A 129 36.21 -0.66 -40.99
C PRO A 129 36.06 -1.18 -39.55
N LEU A 130 36.97 -0.77 -38.65
CA LEU A 130 36.90 -1.12 -37.23
C LEU A 130 35.67 -0.52 -36.56
N LEU A 131 35.43 0.79 -36.75
CA LEU A 131 34.26 1.46 -36.17
C LEU A 131 32.94 0.93 -36.73
N ARG A 132 32.92 0.48 -37.98
CA ARG A 132 31.76 -0.20 -38.57
C ARG A 132 31.42 -1.49 -37.82
N LYS A 133 32.41 -2.35 -37.54
CA LYS A 133 32.22 -3.58 -36.76
C LYS A 133 31.73 -3.29 -35.34
N ILE A 134 32.34 -2.31 -34.66
CA ILE A 134 31.94 -1.90 -33.31
C ILE A 134 30.49 -1.40 -33.32
N THR A 135 30.11 -0.54 -34.27
CA THR A 135 28.75 0.01 -34.37
C THR A 135 27.71 -1.09 -34.57
N VAL A 136 27.98 -2.07 -35.44
CA VAL A 136 27.09 -3.23 -35.64
C VAL A 136 26.96 -4.07 -34.36
N GLY A 137 28.08 -4.35 -33.68
CA GLY A 137 28.06 -5.08 -32.42
C GLY A 137 27.26 -4.37 -31.32
N VAL A 138 27.44 -3.05 -31.17
CA VAL A 138 26.67 -2.24 -30.22
C VAL A 138 25.18 -2.27 -30.56
N LEU A 139 24.79 -2.08 -31.83
CA LEU A 139 23.38 -2.15 -32.24
C LEU A 139 22.75 -3.51 -31.92
N ALA A 140 23.47 -4.60 -32.16
CA ALA A 140 23.00 -5.94 -31.82
C ALA A 140 22.77 -6.08 -30.30
N ILE A 141 23.71 -5.61 -29.48
CA ILE A 141 23.57 -5.61 -28.01
C ILE A 141 22.39 -4.77 -27.57
N VAL A 142 22.25 -3.54 -28.08
CA VAL A 142 21.18 -2.59 -27.69
C VAL A 142 19.78 -3.13 -27.98
N VAL A 143 19.63 -4.02 -28.97
CA VAL A 143 18.34 -4.67 -29.27
C VAL A 143 18.17 -5.96 -28.49
N ILE A 144 19.18 -6.84 -28.48
CA ILE A 144 19.06 -8.19 -27.90
C ILE A 144 19.04 -8.14 -26.38
N PHE A 145 19.92 -7.33 -25.77
CA PHE A 145 20.08 -7.31 -24.32
C PHE A 145 18.81 -6.87 -23.58
N PRO A 146 18.14 -5.75 -23.95
CA PRO A 146 16.96 -5.34 -23.22
C PRO A 146 15.76 -6.25 -23.45
N MET A 147 15.62 -6.80 -24.66
CA MET A 147 14.58 -7.79 -24.95
C MET A 147 14.79 -9.06 -24.12
N GLY A 148 16.02 -9.58 -24.06
CA GLY A 148 16.37 -10.73 -23.23
C GLY A 148 16.14 -10.47 -21.74
N ALA A 149 16.54 -9.30 -21.24
CA ALA A 149 16.32 -8.91 -19.85
C ALA A 149 14.82 -8.83 -19.50
N LYS A 150 13.99 -8.22 -20.35
CA LYS A 150 12.54 -8.14 -20.13
C LYS A 150 11.85 -9.50 -20.22
N LEU A 151 12.25 -10.34 -21.17
CA LEU A 151 11.75 -11.71 -21.27
C LEU A 151 12.12 -12.53 -20.02
N ALA A 152 13.37 -12.45 -19.56
CA ALA A 152 13.80 -13.13 -18.33
C ALA A 152 13.00 -12.65 -17.12
N GLN A 153 12.82 -11.33 -16.94
CA GLN A 153 12.02 -10.77 -15.85
C GLN A 153 10.54 -11.19 -15.90
N HIS A 154 9.99 -11.40 -17.11
CA HIS A 154 8.60 -11.83 -17.28
C HIS A 154 8.40 -13.31 -16.97
N TYR A 155 9.31 -14.19 -17.44
CA TYR A 155 9.19 -15.64 -17.30
C TYR A 155 9.83 -16.20 -16.02
N LEU A 156 10.71 -15.44 -15.36
CA LEU A 156 11.36 -15.81 -14.10
C LEU A 156 11.01 -14.76 -13.02
N PRO A 157 9.75 -14.75 -12.51
CA PRO A 157 9.36 -13.81 -11.48
C PRO A 157 10.12 -14.08 -10.18
N ASN A 158 10.40 -13.02 -9.43
CA ASN A 158 11.03 -13.14 -8.12
C ASN A 158 10.11 -13.90 -7.16
N GLU A 159 10.55 -15.06 -6.68
CA GLU A 159 9.76 -15.92 -5.78
C GLU A 159 9.37 -15.21 -4.48
N MET A 160 10.15 -14.21 -4.04
CA MET A 160 9.87 -13.41 -2.84
C MET A 160 8.56 -12.61 -2.95
N TYR A 161 8.05 -12.39 -4.16
CA TYR A 161 6.79 -11.68 -4.38
C TYR A 161 5.57 -12.59 -4.39
N LEU A 162 5.77 -13.92 -4.36
CA LEU A 162 4.69 -14.89 -4.30
C LEU A 162 4.32 -15.17 -2.85
N VAL A 163 3.04 -14.99 -2.49
CA VAL A 163 2.54 -15.43 -1.20
C VAL A 163 2.21 -16.92 -1.28
N LYS A 164 2.90 -17.75 -0.50
CA LYS A 164 2.72 -19.21 -0.51
C LYS A 164 2.63 -19.72 0.91
N ASN A 165 1.52 -20.34 1.24
CA ASN A 165 1.37 -21.03 2.53
C ASN A 165 2.27 -22.28 2.55
N PRO A 166 2.88 -22.61 3.71
CA PRO A 166 3.57 -23.88 3.88
C PRO A 166 2.59 -25.04 3.75
N ALA A 167 3.11 -26.22 3.39
CA ALA A 167 2.29 -27.42 3.24
C ALA A 167 1.59 -27.83 4.55
N LEU A 168 2.26 -27.59 5.68
CA LEU A 168 1.71 -27.76 7.02
C LEU A 168 1.84 -26.43 7.78
N PRO A 169 0.82 -25.98 8.51
CA PRO A 169 0.94 -24.82 9.38
C PRO A 169 1.88 -25.13 10.57
N PRO A 170 2.50 -24.10 11.18
CA PRO A 170 3.16 -24.23 12.47
C PRO A 170 2.23 -24.86 13.51
N THR A 171 2.77 -25.73 14.36
CA THR A 171 1.98 -26.42 15.39
C THR A 171 1.80 -25.60 16.67
N SER A 172 2.66 -24.59 16.86
CA SER A 172 2.59 -23.61 17.95
C SER A 172 3.28 -22.31 17.55
N MET A 173 3.03 -21.23 18.31
CA MET A 173 3.72 -19.96 18.08
C MET A 173 5.26 -20.03 18.25
N TYR A 174 5.80 -21.05 18.92
CA TYR A 174 7.25 -21.23 19.08
C TYR A 174 7.97 -21.53 17.74
N GLU A 175 7.23 -22.02 16.74
CA GLU A 175 7.72 -22.35 15.39
C GLU A 175 7.46 -21.22 14.37
N GLU A 176 6.82 -20.12 14.80
CA GLU A 176 6.48 -18.99 13.94
C GLU A 176 7.62 -17.95 13.89
N GLY A 177 7.62 -17.12 12.84
CA GLY A 177 8.60 -16.02 12.72
C GLY A 177 10.04 -16.52 12.68
N GLY A 178 10.92 -15.82 13.40
CA GLY A 178 12.29 -16.24 13.68
C GLY A 178 12.44 -17.25 14.84
N GLY A 179 11.35 -17.83 15.34
CA GLY A 179 11.32 -18.73 16.49
C GLY A 179 11.66 -18.07 17.82
N THR A 180 11.85 -18.87 18.88
CA THR A 180 12.07 -18.38 20.26
C THR A 180 13.33 -17.57 20.47
N THR A 181 14.32 -17.74 19.60
CA THR A 181 15.59 -16.98 19.63
C THR A 181 15.53 -15.70 18.80
N GLY A 182 14.45 -15.48 18.04
CA GLY A 182 14.29 -14.31 17.18
C GLY A 182 14.12 -13.03 17.98
N HIS A 183 14.71 -11.93 17.49
CA HIS A 183 14.64 -10.62 18.13
C HIS A 183 13.23 -10.09 18.33
N PHE A 184 12.24 -10.58 17.59
CA PHE A 184 10.87 -10.05 17.61
C PHE A 184 9.84 -11.01 18.20
N PHE A 185 10.27 -12.18 18.65
CA PHE A 185 9.39 -13.17 19.26
C PHE A 185 8.57 -12.54 20.42
N PRO A 186 7.25 -12.78 20.49
CA PRO A 186 6.44 -13.75 19.72
C PRO A 186 5.74 -13.20 18.47
N ALA A 187 6.13 -12.03 17.94
CA ALA A 187 5.68 -11.61 16.62
C ALA A 187 6.36 -12.42 15.51
N SER A 188 5.63 -12.70 14.43
CA SER A 188 6.14 -13.48 13.29
C SER A 188 6.96 -12.65 12.29
N VAL A 189 7.14 -11.35 12.58
CA VAL A 189 7.90 -10.42 11.73
C VAL A 189 9.39 -10.73 11.75
N GLU A 190 10.02 -10.54 10.60
CA GLU A 190 11.48 -10.66 10.44
C GLU A 190 12.03 -9.48 9.64
N THR A 191 13.33 -9.24 9.76
CA THR A 191 14.07 -8.29 8.92
C THR A 191 14.90 -9.05 7.89
N GLU A 192 15.15 -8.45 6.71
CA GLU A 192 15.91 -9.11 5.63
C GLU A 192 17.28 -9.64 6.10
N THR A 193 17.92 -8.96 7.06
CA THR A 193 19.24 -9.30 7.59
C THR A 193 19.19 -10.02 8.94
N GLY A 194 18.01 -10.15 9.56
CA GLY A 194 17.85 -10.57 10.96
C GLY A 194 18.28 -9.52 12.00
N ALA A 195 18.86 -8.39 11.57
CA ALA A 195 19.30 -7.32 12.46
C ALA A 195 18.18 -6.33 12.79
N LEU A 196 18.38 -5.52 13.82
CA LEU A 196 17.51 -4.40 14.17
C LEU A 196 17.55 -3.30 13.11
N ILE A 197 16.45 -2.58 12.95
CA ILE A 197 16.32 -1.43 12.04
C ILE A 197 16.45 -0.13 12.83
N PRO A 198 17.24 0.85 12.34
CA PRO A 198 17.33 2.18 12.94
C PRO A 198 15.97 2.89 13.09
N THR A 199 15.81 3.65 14.17
CA THR A 199 14.53 4.29 14.52
C THR A 199 14.07 5.33 13.50
N ASP A 200 15.00 6.13 13.00
CA ASP A 200 14.79 7.20 12.00
C ASP A 200 14.11 6.70 10.72
N PHE A 201 14.30 5.43 10.37
CA PHE A 201 13.62 4.77 9.26
C PHE A 201 12.09 4.91 9.28
N PHE A 202 11.50 4.93 10.47
CA PHE A 202 10.05 4.99 10.66
C PHE A 202 9.54 6.40 10.96
N LEU A 203 10.43 7.38 11.15
CA LEU A 203 10.07 8.74 11.57
C LEU A 203 9.92 9.73 10.40
N THR A 204 10.14 9.27 9.17
CA THR A 204 10.29 10.16 8.00
C THR A 204 9.08 10.16 7.06
N SER A 205 7.89 9.75 7.53
CA SER A 205 6.64 9.76 6.72
C SER A 205 6.33 11.13 6.09
N GLU A 206 6.62 12.23 6.79
CA GLU A 206 6.41 13.59 6.25
C GLU A 206 7.25 13.86 4.99
N THR A 207 8.40 13.20 4.84
CA THR A 207 9.22 13.36 3.63
C THR A 207 8.54 12.81 2.38
N CYS A 208 7.61 11.87 2.52
CA CYS A 208 6.77 11.37 1.42
C CYS A 208 5.80 12.46 0.93
N ALA A 209 5.41 13.38 1.81
CA ALA A 209 4.50 14.50 1.52
C ALA A 209 5.19 15.71 0.88
N ALA A 210 6.50 15.62 0.59
CA ALA A 210 7.24 16.71 -0.05
C ALA A 210 6.51 17.21 -1.31
N LYS A 211 6.45 18.53 -1.50
CA LYS A 211 5.69 19.19 -2.58
C LYS A 211 5.97 18.53 -3.93
N GLY A 212 4.95 17.96 -4.58
CA GLY A 212 5.07 17.25 -5.86
C GLY A 212 5.41 15.76 -5.71
N CYS A 213 5.09 15.15 -4.56
CA CYS A 213 5.18 13.72 -4.29
C CYS A 213 3.82 13.17 -3.84
N HIS A 214 3.60 12.94 -2.53
CA HIS A 214 2.39 12.33 -1.96
C HIS A 214 1.67 13.12 -0.85
N PRO A 215 1.47 14.46 -0.99
CA PRO A 215 0.80 15.24 0.05
C PRO A 215 -0.64 14.77 0.36
N ASP A 216 -1.43 14.39 -0.65
CA ASP A 216 -2.83 14.01 -0.45
C ASP A 216 -2.91 12.68 0.32
N ILE A 217 -2.11 11.69 -0.09
CA ILE A 217 -2.00 10.39 0.61
C ILE A 217 -1.52 10.57 2.04
N TYR A 218 -0.52 11.43 2.28
CA TYR A 218 -0.02 11.69 3.62
C TYR A 218 -1.11 12.26 4.53
N GLN A 219 -1.89 13.23 4.06
CA GLN A 219 -3.00 13.80 4.83
C GLN A 219 -4.06 12.75 5.18
N GLN A 220 -4.42 11.90 4.21
CA GLN A 220 -5.35 10.78 4.42
C GLN A 220 -4.84 9.80 5.50
N TRP A 221 -3.57 9.40 5.39
CA TRP A 221 -2.93 8.49 6.34
C TRP A 221 -2.79 9.10 7.73
N ASN A 222 -2.41 10.37 7.83
CA ASN A 222 -2.09 11.05 9.09
C ASN A 222 -3.28 11.12 10.07
N GLU A 223 -4.51 11.04 9.57
CA GLU A 223 -5.71 11.00 10.42
C GLU A 223 -6.27 9.58 10.63
N SER A 224 -5.71 8.59 9.94
CA SER A 224 -6.21 7.21 9.90
C SER A 224 -5.90 6.40 11.16
N ALA A 225 -6.64 5.30 11.35
CA ALA A 225 -6.37 4.35 12.42
C ALA A 225 -5.00 3.64 12.28
N HIS A 226 -4.41 3.61 11.09
CA HIS A 226 -3.06 3.07 10.90
C HIS A 226 -1.98 4.01 11.42
N HIS A 227 -2.10 5.33 11.21
CA HIS A 227 -1.21 6.28 11.89
C HIS A 227 -1.42 6.19 13.40
N PHE A 228 -2.67 6.12 13.86
CA PHE A 228 -3.02 5.95 15.28
C PHE A 228 -3.06 4.48 15.73
N SER A 229 -2.11 3.66 15.26
CA SER A 229 -1.99 2.26 15.68
C SER A 229 -1.19 2.08 16.96
N SER A 230 -0.30 3.01 17.31
CA SER A 230 0.70 2.85 18.37
C SER A 230 0.33 3.64 19.64
N PHE A 231 1.30 4.17 20.38
CA PHE A 231 1.05 4.86 21.66
C PHE A 231 0.48 6.26 21.53
N ASN A 232 0.31 6.75 20.29
CA ASN A 232 -0.54 7.88 19.94
C ASN A 232 -2.04 7.55 20.05
N ASN A 233 -2.41 6.28 20.24
CA ASN A 233 -3.75 5.82 20.53
C ASN A 233 -3.92 5.51 22.02
N GLN A 234 -4.80 6.28 22.69
CA GLN A 234 -4.99 6.18 24.14
C GLN A 234 -5.50 4.81 24.62
N TRP A 235 -6.32 4.12 23.83
CA TRP A 235 -6.86 2.81 24.20
C TRP A 235 -5.79 1.73 24.09
N TYR A 236 -5.09 1.69 22.95
CA TYR A 236 -3.99 0.77 22.71
C TYR A 236 -2.88 0.93 23.76
N ARG A 237 -2.46 2.19 23.99
CA ARG A 237 -1.48 2.57 25.01
C ARG A 237 -1.81 1.98 26.38
N LYS A 238 -3.06 2.12 26.84
CA LYS A 238 -3.49 1.60 28.15
C LYS A 238 -3.47 0.08 28.20
N SER A 239 -3.89 -0.58 27.12
CA SER A 239 -3.86 -2.05 27.02
C SER A 239 -2.45 -2.61 27.10
N ILE A 240 -1.48 -2.03 26.37
CA ILE A 240 -0.09 -2.52 26.40
C ILE A 240 0.59 -2.24 27.74
N ILE A 241 0.37 -1.07 28.34
CA ILE A 241 0.88 -0.78 29.69
C ILE A 241 0.38 -1.83 30.68
N TYR A 242 -0.94 -2.10 30.68
CA TYR A 242 -1.53 -3.10 31.55
C TYR A 242 -0.99 -4.50 31.26
N MET A 243 -0.84 -4.86 29.98
CA MET A 243 -0.26 -6.14 29.56
C MET A 243 1.15 -6.34 30.13
N GLN A 244 2.02 -5.33 29.99
CA GLN A 244 3.38 -5.43 30.51
C GLN A 244 3.44 -5.56 32.03
N GLU A 245 2.51 -4.93 32.75
CA GLU A 245 2.40 -5.05 34.21
C GLU A 245 1.99 -6.44 34.68
N VAL A 246 1.02 -7.06 34.00
CA VAL A 246 0.42 -8.32 34.48
C VAL A 246 0.97 -9.57 33.79
N ASN A 247 1.59 -9.42 32.61
CA ASN A 247 2.01 -10.52 31.75
C ASN A 247 3.48 -10.40 31.31
N GLY A 248 4.17 -9.34 31.73
CA GLY A 248 5.56 -9.09 31.35
C GLY A 248 5.72 -8.43 29.97
N ILE A 249 6.97 -8.07 29.66
CA ILE A 249 7.33 -7.27 28.48
C ILE A 249 7.22 -8.09 27.19
N GLN A 250 7.81 -9.29 27.16
CA GLN A 250 7.95 -10.09 25.95
C GLN A 250 6.61 -10.36 25.22
N PRO A 251 5.51 -10.75 25.89
CA PRO A 251 4.23 -10.96 25.22
C PRO A 251 3.72 -9.75 24.43
N SER A 252 4.06 -8.52 24.85
CA SER A 252 3.61 -7.29 24.17
C SER A 252 4.21 -7.14 22.76
N LYS A 253 5.33 -7.81 22.45
CA LYS A 253 5.97 -7.76 21.13
C LYS A 253 5.09 -8.34 20.03
N TRP A 254 4.18 -9.28 20.36
CA TRP A 254 3.15 -9.77 19.45
C TRP A 254 2.26 -8.64 18.93
N CYS A 255 1.85 -7.71 19.81
CA CYS A 255 1.10 -6.52 19.41
C CYS A 255 1.97 -5.61 18.53
N GLY A 256 3.24 -5.43 18.93
CA GLY A 256 4.19 -4.55 18.24
C GLY A 256 4.47 -4.93 16.79
N GLY A 257 4.30 -6.21 16.43
CA GLY A 257 4.46 -6.68 15.05
C GLY A 257 3.46 -6.05 14.08
N CYS A 258 2.28 -5.65 14.58
CA CYS A 258 1.26 -5.01 13.76
C CYS A 258 1.06 -3.52 14.10
N HIS A 259 1.27 -3.14 15.36
CA HIS A 259 0.94 -1.80 15.86
C HIS A 259 2.16 -0.88 15.99
N ASP A 260 3.32 -1.44 16.36
CA ASP A 260 4.49 -0.68 16.79
C ASP A 260 5.82 -1.04 16.06
N PRO A 261 5.87 -1.21 14.72
CA PRO A 261 7.10 -1.62 14.04
C PRO A 261 8.31 -0.72 14.37
N ALA A 262 8.08 0.58 14.58
CA ALA A 262 9.11 1.56 14.89
C ALA A 262 9.86 1.32 16.21
N ILE A 263 9.23 0.71 17.21
CA ILE A 263 9.86 0.38 18.49
C ILE A 263 10.09 -1.12 18.69
N LEU A 264 9.39 -1.97 17.93
CA LEU A 264 9.68 -3.40 17.92
C LEU A 264 10.99 -3.67 17.18
N LEU A 265 11.12 -3.12 15.96
CA LEU A 265 12.22 -3.49 15.05
C LEU A 265 13.56 -2.85 15.42
N ASN A 266 13.56 -1.86 16.30
CA ASN A 266 14.78 -1.26 16.86
C ASN A 266 15.14 -1.78 18.27
N GLY A 267 14.36 -2.73 18.82
CA GLY A 267 14.58 -3.33 20.13
C GLY A 267 14.13 -2.50 21.34
N VAL A 268 13.50 -1.33 21.14
CA VAL A 268 12.98 -0.51 22.26
C VAL A 268 11.88 -1.27 23.04
N MET A 269 11.12 -2.12 22.35
CA MET A 269 10.04 -2.92 22.95
C MET A 269 10.54 -4.06 23.85
N ASP A 270 11.85 -4.31 23.94
CA ASP A 270 12.45 -5.20 24.94
C ASP A 270 12.56 -4.56 26.34
N LYS A 271 12.26 -3.26 26.45
CA LYS A 271 12.27 -2.50 27.70
C LYS A 271 10.86 -2.13 28.15
N PRO A 272 10.65 -1.74 29.43
CA PRO A 272 9.37 -1.25 29.90
C PRO A 272 8.88 -0.07 29.06
N ILE A 273 7.67 -0.18 28.52
CA ILE A 273 7.14 0.83 27.58
C ILE A 273 6.91 2.18 28.26
N ARG A 274 6.69 2.19 29.58
CA ARG A 274 6.53 3.41 30.37
C ARG A 274 7.72 4.38 30.25
N GLU A 275 8.91 3.85 30.02
CA GLU A 275 10.14 4.64 29.88
C GLU A 275 10.28 5.26 28.48
N ASN A 276 9.58 4.72 27.48
CA ASN A 276 9.76 5.09 26.06
C ASN A 276 8.47 5.62 25.40
N LEU A 277 7.41 5.75 26.18
CA LEU A 277 6.05 6.02 25.75
C LEU A 277 5.87 7.30 24.93
N HIS A 278 6.65 8.33 25.27
CA HIS A 278 6.58 9.66 24.68
C HIS A 278 7.65 9.90 23.62
N THR A 279 8.42 8.86 23.25
CA THR A 279 9.40 8.97 22.17
C THR A 279 8.69 9.10 20.82
N PRO A 280 9.28 9.80 19.84
CA PRO A 280 8.71 9.89 18.49
C PRO A 280 8.42 8.51 17.87
N ALA A 281 9.28 7.52 18.12
CA ALA A 281 9.11 6.16 17.63
C ALA A 281 7.84 5.49 18.17
N ALA A 282 7.56 5.65 19.46
CA ALA A 282 6.33 5.14 20.07
C ALA A 282 5.06 5.87 19.58
N GLN A 283 5.22 7.05 18.95
CA GLN A 283 4.11 7.84 18.41
C GLN A 283 3.96 7.69 16.89
N ALA A 284 4.84 6.93 16.22
CA ALA A 284 4.90 6.86 14.76
C ALA A 284 3.77 6.03 14.12
N GLY A 285 3.20 5.08 14.86
CA GLY A 285 2.20 4.15 14.33
C GLY A 285 2.73 3.29 13.18
N LEU A 286 1.83 2.89 12.28
CA LEU A 286 2.20 2.31 10.99
C LEU A 286 2.61 3.42 10.02
N ALA A 287 3.86 3.84 10.11
CA ALA A 287 4.50 4.77 9.17
C ALA A 287 4.43 4.26 7.72
N CYS A 288 4.62 5.15 6.74
CA CYS A 288 4.59 4.77 5.31
C CYS A 288 5.57 3.61 5.03
N THR A 289 6.77 3.69 5.60
CA THR A 289 7.82 2.66 5.48
C THR A 289 7.47 1.34 6.18
N ALA A 290 6.62 1.36 7.21
CA ALA A 290 6.19 0.13 7.89
C ALA A 290 5.38 -0.80 6.95
N CYS A 291 4.57 -0.22 6.06
CA CYS A 291 3.85 -0.97 5.03
C CYS A 291 4.67 -1.12 3.74
N HIS A 292 5.21 -0.01 3.22
CA HIS A 292 5.82 0.03 1.90
C HIS A 292 7.24 -0.55 1.83
N SER A 293 7.89 -0.82 2.97
CA SER A 293 9.21 -1.47 2.99
C SER A 293 9.16 -2.96 3.32
N ILE A 294 7.95 -3.53 3.36
CA ILE A 294 7.78 -4.98 3.36
C ILE A 294 8.29 -5.53 2.02
N GLU A 295 9.27 -6.43 2.10
CA GLU A 295 9.91 -7.05 0.93
C GLU A 295 9.26 -8.39 0.58
N ARG A 296 8.71 -9.09 1.58
CA ARG A 296 8.04 -10.39 1.40
C ARG A 296 6.90 -10.59 2.39
N ILE A 297 5.82 -11.19 1.91
CA ILE A 297 4.76 -11.78 2.74
C ILE A 297 5.07 -13.27 2.85
N LYS A 298 5.21 -13.78 4.08
CA LYS A 298 5.64 -15.16 4.29
C LYS A 298 4.53 -16.14 3.89
N ASP A 299 3.33 -15.88 4.38
CA ASP A 299 2.15 -16.72 4.26
C ASP A 299 0.91 -15.93 4.73
N THR A 300 -0.25 -16.58 4.75
CA THR A 300 -1.52 -16.02 5.24
C THR A 300 -1.90 -16.55 6.63
N MET A 301 -0.94 -16.93 7.48
CA MET A 301 -1.21 -17.39 8.85
C MET A 301 -1.49 -16.22 9.80
N GLY A 302 -0.95 -15.04 9.50
CA GLY A 302 -1.19 -13.81 10.26
C GLY A 302 -0.05 -13.44 11.20
N ASN A 303 -0.36 -12.80 12.32
CA ASN A 303 0.59 -12.47 13.41
C ASN A 303 1.85 -11.72 12.94
N SER A 304 1.71 -10.77 12.03
CA SER A 304 2.80 -10.01 11.38
C SER A 304 3.79 -10.87 10.59
N GLY A 305 3.33 -11.94 9.94
CA GLY A 305 4.12 -12.84 9.09
C GLY A 305 4.67 -12.19 7.80
N TYR A 306 5.52 -11.17 7.93
CA TYR A 306 6.17 -10.47 6.83
C TYR A 306 7.67 -10.26 7.09
N VAL A 307 8.42 -10.02 6.02
CA VAL A 307 9.82 -9.63 6.07
C VAL A 307 9.96 -8.19 5.62
N ILE A 308 10.51 -7.34 6.48
CA ILE A 308 10.77 -5.93 6.19
C ILE A 308 12.24 -5.69 5.83
N LYS A 309 12.48 -4.80 4.88
CA LYS A 309 13.82 -4.45 4.42
C LYS A 309 14.16 -3.01 4.79
N TYR A 310 15.35 -2.82 5.34
CA TYR A 310 15.97 -1.50 5.47
C TYR A 310 16.70 -1.17 4.15
N PRO A 311 16.21 -0.22 3.33
CA PRO A 311 16.77 0.03 2.01
C PRO A 311 18.19 0.62 2.08
N PRO A 312 19.14 0.19 1.23
CA PRO A 312 20.53 0.66 1.26
C PRO A 312 20.71 2.18 1.05
N LEU A 313 19.73 2.85 0.44
CA LEU A 313 19.77 4.28 0.14
C LEU A 313 19.02 5.13 1.17
N HIS A 314 18.60 4.54 2.30
CA HIS A 314 17.82 5.26 3.30
C HIS A 314 18.55 6.49 3.82
N ASP A 315 19.83 6.40 4.16
CA ASP A 315 20.59 7.53 4.74
C ASP A 315 20.60 8.76 3.81
N ILE A 316 20.63 8.54 2.50
CA ILE A 316 20.53 9.62 1.49
C ILE A 316 19.09 10.14 1.43
N ALA A 317 18.12 9.23 1.45
CA ALA A 317 16.70 9.54 1.45
C ALA A 317 16.19 10.15 2.76
N ALA A 318 16.93 10.05 3.86
CA ALA A 318 16.60 10.58 5.18
C ALA A 318 17.50 11.77 5.57
N SER A 319 18.49 12.11 4.75
CA SER A 319 19.41 13.22 5.03
C SER A 319 18.70 14.55 5.29
N ASP A 320 19.14 15.23 6.35
CA ASP A 320 18.72 16.60 6.71
C ASP A 320 19.40 17.67 5.85
N ASN A 321 20.43 17.30 5.06
CA ASN A 321 21.11 18.24 4.21
C ASN A 321 20.20 18.65 3.03
N PRO A 322 19.82 19.93 2.90
CA PRO A 322 18.87 20.37 1.88
C PRO A 322 19.37 20.15 0.46
N ILE A 323 20.68 20.18 0.22
CA ILE A 323 21.28 19.94 -1.10
C ILE A 323 21.12 18.47 -1.48
N ILE A 324 21.49 17.55 -0.57
CA ILE A 324 21.36 16.11 -0.78
C ILE A 324 19.89 15.74 -0.97
N ARG A 325 19.01 16.29 -0.13
CA ARG A 325 17.56 16.07 -0.20
C ARG A 325 16.97 16.52 -1.53
N ASN A 326 17.31 17.73 -1.98
CA ASN A 326 16.81 18.26 -3.25
C ASN A 326 17.33 17.45 -4.45
N LEU A 327 18.60 17.05 -4.43
CA LEU A 327 19.16 16.18 -5.47
C LEU A 327 18.49 14.81 -5.49
N HIS A 328 18.29 14.20 -4.33
CA HIS A 328 17.56 12.94 -4.18
C HIS A 328 16.13 13.03 -4.73
N ASN A 329 15.37 14.06 -4.33
CA ASN A 329 14.00 14.26 -4.78
C ASN A 329 13.93 14.52 -6.29
N TYR A 330 14.90 15.28 -6.83
CA TYR A 330 15.02 15.51 -8.27
C TYR A 330 15.31 14.20 -9.02
N LEU A 331 16.24 13.37 -8.53
CA LEU A 331 16.54 12.07 -9.13
C LEU A 331 15.34 11.12 -9.13
N ILE A 332 14.57 11.06 -8.04
CA ILE A 332 13.32 10.29 -7.99
C ILE A 332 12.34 10.76 -9.07
N ARG A 333 12.22 12.07 -9.31
CA ARG A 333 11.33 12.59 -10.36
C ARG A 333 11.83 12.27 -11.75
N LEU A 334 13.14 12.33 -11.97
CA LEU A 334 13.75 12.01 -13.26
C LEU A 334 13.59 10.54 -13.63
N ASP A 335 13.76 9.65 -12.65
CA ASP A 335 13.54 8.22 -12.81
C ASP A 335 12.83 7.63 -11.58
N PRO A 336 11.48 7.55 -11.61
CA PRO A 336 10.70 7.03 -10.49
C PRO A 336 10.77 5.51 -10.32
N GLU A 337 11.29 4.75 -11.29
CA GLU A 337 11.21 3.28 -11.27
C GLU A 337 11.97 2.65 -10.08
N PRO A 338 13.20 3.07 -9.72
CA PRO A 338 13.88 2.57 -8.51
C PRO A 338 13.12 2.87 -7.21
N HIS A 339 12.50 4.05 -7.12
CA HIS A 339 11.66 4.42 -5.97
C HIS A 339 10.44 3.50 -5.88
N LYS A 340 9.71 3.35 -7.00
CA LYS A 340 8.55 2.47 -7.08
C LYS A 340 8.88 1.01 -6.76
N LYS A 341 10.00 0.46 -7.24
CA LYS A 341 10.40 -0.92 -6.92
C LYS A 341 10.81 -1.10 -5.46
N SER A 342 11.34 -0.04 -4.83
CA SER A 342 11.64 -0.06 -3.40
C SER A 342 10.37 -0.17 -2.57
N PHE A 343 9.35 0.64 -2.90
CA PHE A 343 8.17 0.86 -2.04
C PHE A 343 6.87 0.17 -2.48
N LEU A 344 6.81 -0.41 -3.68
CA LEU A 344 5.59 -0.98 -4.23
C LEU A 344 5.82 -2.32 -4.92
N LYS A 345 5.91 -3.37 -4.11
CA LYS A 345 6.01 -4.77 -4.58
C LYS A 345 4.72 -5.27 -5.25
N PRO A 346 4.76 -6.32 -6.08
CA PRO A 346 3.58 -6.87 -6.74
C PRO A 346 2.42 -7.22 -5.79
N PHE A 347 2.70 -7.79 -4.61
CA PHE A 347 1.67 -8.17 -3.65
C PHE A 347 0.85 -6.99 -3.11
N HIS A 348 1.38 -5.77 -3.09
CA HIS A 348 0.62 -4.55 -2.74
C HIS A 348 -0.51 -4.23 -3.72
N ARG A 349 -0.54 -4.86 -4.89
CA ARG A 349 -1.56 -4.65 -5.94
C ARG A 349 -2.28 -5.93 -6.34
N GLN A 350 -1.54 -7.05 -6.38
CA GLN A 350 -2.05 -8.32 -6.89
C GLN A 350 -2.62 -9.19 -5.77
N ASN A 351 -1.91 -9.28 -4.63
CA ASN A 351 -2.24 -10.12 -3.46
C ASN A 351 -2.55 -9.27 -2.23
N THR A 352 -3.43 -8.29 -2.41
CA THR A 352 -3.69 -7.28 -1.38
C THR A 352 -4.35 -7.88 -0.14
N ALA A 353 -5.19 -8.90 -0.30
CA ALA A 353 -5.85 -9.53 0.84
C ALA A 353 -4.84 -10.31 1.68
N GLU A 354 -3.92 -11.01 1.04
CA GLU A 354 -2.83 -11.73 1.69
C GLU A 354 -1.85 -10.76 2.36
N PHE A 355 -1.55 -9.62 1.73
CA PHE A 355 -0.79 -8.53 2.35
C PHE A 355 -1.47 -8.05 3.64
N CYS A 356 -2.75 -7.70 3.59
CA CYS A 356 -3.53 -7.26 4.75
C CYS A 356 -3.63 -8.36 5.82
N SER A 357 -3.66 -9.65 5.43
CA SER A 357 -3.80 -10.78 6.35
C SER A 357 -2.67 -10.87 7.36
N THR A 358 -1.50 -10.29 7.07
CA THR A 358 -0.38 -10.28 8.00
C THR A 358 -0.74 -9.62 9.33
N CYS A 359 -1.56 -8.56 9.31
CA CYS A 359 -2.04 -7.88 10.52
C CYS A 359 -3.53 -8.13 10.79
N HIS A 360 -4.33 -8.42 9.75
CA HIS A 360 -5.78 -8.61 9.85
C HIS A 360 -6.24 -10.05 10.08
N LYS A 361 -5.28 -10.93 10.40
CA LYS A 361 -5.53 -12.27 10.89
C LYS A 361 -4.57 -12.52 12.04
N VAL A 362 -5.14 -12.88 13.19
CA VAL A 362 -4.34 -13.08 14.39
C VAL A 362 -4.79 -14.30 15.17
N HIS A 363 -3.87 -14.85 15.95
CA HIS A 363 -4.12 -15.86 16.95
C HIS A 363 -3.15 -15.68 18.11
N LEU A 364 -3.59 -16.11 19.28
CA LEU A 364 -2.79 -16.10 20.48
C LEU A 364 -2.49 -17.55 20.85
N ASP A 365 -1.34 -17.77 21.43
CA ASP A 365 -0.94 -19.06 22.00
C ASP A 365 -0.18 -18.81 23.30
N GLU A 366 0.34 -19.87 23.92
CA GLU A 366 1.03 -19.83 25.22
C GLU A 366 2.02 -18.66 25.39
N PRO A 367 2.90 -18.31 24.42
CA PRO A 367 3.82 -17.18 24.56
C PRO A 367 3.17 -15.81 24.76
N VAL A 368 1.89 -15.68 24.43
CA VAL A 368 1.12 -14.43 24.55
C VAL A 368 0.10 -14.54 25.68
N ASN A 369 -0.61 -15.66 25.80
CA ASN A 369 -1.80 -15.78 26.65
C ASN A 369 -1.64 -16.73 27.86
N ASN A 370 -0.49 -17.41 27.99
CA ASN A 370 -0.20 -18.41 29.03
C ASN A 370 -1.33 -19.47 29.16
N PHE A 371 -1.88 -19.92 28.04
CA PHE A 371 -3.02 -20.84 28.05
C PHE A 371 -2.94 -21.89 26.93
N ARG A 372 -3.38 -21.54 25.73
CA ARG A 372 -3.39 -22.41 24.56
C ARG A 372 -3.66 -21.57 23.32
N TRP A 373 -3.57 -22.20 22.16
CA TRP A 373 -4.01 -21.60 20.92
C TRP A 373 -5.49 -21.18 20.99
N VAL A 374 -5.72 -19.89 20.77
CA VAL A 374 -7.05 -19.29 20.66
C VAL A 374 -7.05 -18.36 19.45
N ARG A 375 -8.09 -18.49 18.63
CA ARG A 375 -8.32 -17.60 17.49
C ARG A 375 -8.68 -16.19 18.00
N GLY A 376 -7.91 -15.19 17.59
CA GLY A 376 -8.31 -13.79 17.73
C GLY A 376 -9.21 -13.38 16.56
N PHE A 377 -9.13 -12.13 16.11
CA PHE A 377 -9.87 -11.72 14.91
C PHE A 377 -9.22 -12.29 13.63
N ASN A 378 -10.04 -12.54 12.63
CA ASN A 378 -9.61 -13.18 11.39
C ASN A 378 -10.53 -12.75 10.26
N ASP A 379 -10.23 -11.57 9.74
CA ASP A 379 -11.01 -10.93 8.68
C ASP A 379 -10.69 -11.60 7.34
N TYR A 380 -9.44 -12.02 7.15
CA TYR A 380 -8.98 -12.66 5.91
C TYR A 380 -9.74 -13.96 5.60
N ASP A 381 -9.82 -14.93 6.52
CA ASP A 381 -10.51 -16.19 6.21
C ASP A 381 -12.03 -15.98 6.08
N GLN A 382 -12.59 -15.00 6.79
CA GLN A 382 -14.00 -14.64 6.65
C GLN A 382 -14.27 -14.05 5.26
N TRP A 383 -13.43 -13.11 4.81
CA TRP A 383 -13.46 -12.59 3.46
C TRP A 383 -13.28 -13.68 2.42
N GLN A 384 -12.26 -14.51 2.59
CA GLN A 384 -11.94 -15.60 1.67
C GLN A 384 -13.12 -16.54 1.50
N LYS A 385 -13.80 -16.91 2.59
CA LYS A 385 -14.97 -17.81 2.56
C LYS A 385 -16.27 -17.14 2.14
N SER A 386 -16.29 -15.82 1.98
CA SER A 386 -17.46 -15.08 1.52
C SER A 386 -17.65 -15.17 0.00
N GLY A 387 -18.82 -14.77 -0.47
CA GLY A 387 -19.06 -14.66 -1.90
C GLY A 387 -18.37 -13.44 -2.51
N VAL A 388 -18.00 -12.44 -1.69
CA VAL A 388 -17.32 -11.22 -2.14
C VAL A 388 -15.93 -11.52 -2.71
N SER A 389 -15.22 -12.53 -2.20
CA SER A 389 -13.92 -12.95 -2.72
C SER A 389 -14.00 -13.77 -4.01
N HIS A 390 -15.18 -14.28 -4.37
CA HIS A 390 -15.41 -15.35 -5.36
C HIS A 390 -14.72 -16.70 -5.02
N GLN A 391 -14.17 -16.86 -3.81
CA GLN A 391 -13.51 -18.10 -3.36
C GLN A 391 -14.40 -18.93 -2.44
N GLY A 392 -15.43 -18.32 -1.84
CA GLY A 392 -16.37 -19.01 -0.96
C GLY A 392 -17.31 -19.93 -1.73
N ALA A 393 -17.24 -21.24 -1.51
CA ALA A 393 -18.10 -22.23 -2.19
C ALA A 393 -19.54 -22.30 -1.67
N LEU A 394 -19.81 -21.75 -0.48
CA LEU A 394 -21.10 -21.88 0.23
C LEU A 394 -21.83 -20.54 0.38
N SER A 395 -21.54 -19.58 -0.50
CA SER A 395 -22.10 -18.24 -0.37
C SER A 395 -23.45 -18.14 -1.07
N PHE A 396 -24.41 -17.45 -0.45
CA PHE A 396 -25.73 -17.22 -1.04
C PHE A 396 -25.73 -16.10 -2.09
N TYR A 397 -24.80 -15.16 -1.98
CA TYR A 397 -24.67 -14.01 -2.86
C TYR A 397 -23.22 -13.87 -3.34
N TYR A 398 -23.06 -13.55 -4.62
CA TYR A 398 -21.79 -13.20 -5.23
C TYR A 398 -21.96 -11.86 -5.95
N PRO A 399 -21.13 -10.84 -5.66
CA PRO A 399 -21.13 -9.63 -6.48
C PRO A 399 -20.65 -9.97 -7.89
N GLU A 400 -21.00 -9.15 -8.89
CA GLU A 400 -20.58 -9.37 -10.29
C GLU A 400 -19.05 -9.51 -10.43
N THR A 401 -18.32 -8.70 -9.67
CA THR A 401 -16.85 -8.72 -9.63
C THR A 401 -16.37 -9.10 -8.24
N ALA A 402 -15.41 -10.02 -8.14
CA ALA A 402 -14.69 -10.28 -6.91
C ALA A 402 -14.08 -8.97 -6.37
N LYS A 403 -14.22 -8.74 -5.06
CA LYS A 403 -13.62 -7.60 -4.38
C LYS A 403 -12.55 -8.06 -3.39
N LYS A 404 -11.52 -7.26 -3.22
CA LYS A 404 -10.44 -7.39 -2.25
C LYS A 404 -10.57 -6.33 -1.16
N CYS A 405 -9.76 -6.45 -0.10
CA CYS A 405 -9.76 -5.49 1.01
C CYS A 405 -9.61 -4.03 0.55
N VAL A 406 -8.72 -3.77 -0.41
CA VAL A 406 -8.42 -2.43 -0.93
C VAL A 406 -9.56 -1.83 -1.75
N ASP A 407 -10.47 -2.64 -2.29
CA ASP A 407 -11.58 -2.12 -3.09
C ASP A 407 -12.62 -1.40 -2.20
N CYS A 408 -12.73 -1.80 -0.92
CA CYS A 408 -13.62 -1.16 0.06
C CYS A 408 -12.88 -0.23 1.02
N HIS A 409 -11.68 -0.61 1.49
CA HIS A 409 -10.94 0.14 2.51
C HIS A 409 -9.89 1.10 1.94
N MET A 410 -9.57 1.00 0.66
CA MET A 410 -8.69 1.94 -0.04
C MET A 410 -9.27 2.33 -1.42
N PRO A 411 -10.54 2.76 -1.48
CA PRO A 411 -11.20 3.07 -2.75
C PRO A 411 -10.45 4.20 -3.48
N LEU A 412 -10.60 4.27 -4.80
CA LEU A 412 -9.98 5.34 -5.58
C LEU A 412 -10.63 6.70 -5.26
N VAL A 413 -9.80 7.70 -4.94
CA VAL A 413 -10.20 9.08 -4.68
C VAL A 413 -9.41 10.03 -5.57
N ASP A 414 -9.97 11.20 -5.85
CA ASP A 414 -9.30 12.22 -6.66
C ASP A 414 -8.05 12.75 -5.93
N SER A 415 -6.98 12.96 -6.68
CA SER A 415 -5.70 13.45 -6.15
C SER A 415 -4.81 14.02 -7.25
N THR A 416 -3.95 14.96 -6.86
CA THR A 416 -2.91 15.53 -7.72
C THR A 416 -1.50 15.00 -7.42
N ASP A 417 -1.38 14.02 -6.53
CA ASP A 417 -0.12 13.37 -6.16
C ASP A 417 0.61 12.83 -7.39
N ALA A 418 1.94 12.82 -7.37
CA ALA A 418 2.76 12.48 -8.54
C ALA A 418 2.59 11.03 -9.05
N ALA A 419 2.01 10.15 -8.22
CA ALA A 419 1.68 8.77 -8.57
C ALA A 419 0.24 8.56 -9.03
N ASN A 420 -0.58 9.61 -9.14
CA ASN A 420 -1.96 9.47 -9.59
C ASN A 420 -2.04 8.81 -10.99
N ILE A 421 -3.08 8.01 -11.18
CA ILE A 421 -3.46 7.44 -12.48
C ILE A 421 -4.84 8.00 -12.79
N ASP A 422 -4.97 8.69 -13.92
CA ASP A 422 -6.20 9.36 -14.36
C ASP A 422 -6.79 10.29 -13.28
N GLY A 423 -5.92 11.01 -12.56
CA GLY A 423 -6.31 11.94 -11.49
C GLY A 423 -6.73 11.26 -10.19
N LYS A 424 -6.47 9.95 -10.02
CA LYS A 424 -6.89 9.18 -8.84
C LYS A 424 -5.75 8.44 -8.16
N VAL A 425 -5.89 8.25 -6.84
CA VAL A 425 -5.03 7.41 -5.99
C VAL A 425 -5.89 6.53 -5.09
N HIS A 426 -5.32 5.45 -4.56
CA HIS A 426 -5.97 4.68 -3.51
C HIS A 426 -6.04 5.49 -2.22
N ASN A 427 -7.22 5.53 -1.60
CA ASN A 427 -7.45 6.25 -0.35
C ASN A 427 -6.69 5.61 0.82
N HIS A 428 -5.97 6.41 1.59
CA HIS A 428 -5.23 5.97 2.79
C HIS A 428 -5.90 6.39 4.10
N ARG A 429 -7.20 6.70 4.09
CA ARG A 429 -8.03 6.93 5.29
C ARG A 429 -8.45 5.64 5.98
N PHE A 430 -8.49 4.53 5.26
CA PHE A 430 -8.89 3.21 5.78
C PHE A 430 -10.22 3.23 6.56
N PRO A 431 -11.33 3.72 5.98
CA PRO A 431 -12.61 3.82 6.69
C PRO A 431 -13.13 2.43 7.10
N ALA A 432 -13.68 2.33 8.30
CA ALA A 432 -14.19 1.09 8.90
C ALA A 432 -15.20 1.43 10.02
N ALA A 433 -15.21 0.71 11.14
CA ALA A 433 -16.19 0.90 12.23
C ALA A 433 -15.78 1.93 13.32
N ASN A 434 -14.56 2.47 13.29
CA ASN A 434 -14.03 3.28 14.39
C ASN A 434 -14.29 4.79 14.19
N THR A 435 -15.41 5.28 14.72
CA THR A 435 -15.72 6.72 14.81
C THR A 435 -15.11 7.39 16.03
N ALA A 436 -14.78 6.62 17.08
CA ALA A 436 -14.27 7.16 18.34
C ALA A 436 -12.90 7.84 18.18
N LEU A 437 -11.98 7.21 17.45
CA LEU A 437 -10.62 7.74 17.27
C LEU A 437 -10.56 9.09 16.54
N PRO A 438 -11.21 9.27 15.37
CA PRO A 438 -11.23 10.59 14.73
C PRO A 438 -12.02 11.62 15.53
N PHE A 439 -13.06 11.21 16.28
CA PHE A 439 -13.80 12.12 17.16
C PHE A 439 -12.92 12.70 18.28
N VAL A 440 -12.23 11.84 19.05
CA VAL A 440 -11.42 12.31 20.19
C VAL A 440 -10.19 13.11 19.77
N ASN A 441 -9.64 12.83 18.58
CA ASN A 441 -8.51 13.59 18.02
C ASN A 441 -8.96 14.84 17.24
N GLN A 442 -10.27 15.11 17.16
CA GLN A 442 -10.82 16.27 16.45
C GLN A 442 -10.45 16.28 14.95
N HIS A 443 -10.58 15.12 14.29
CA HIS A 443 -10.35 14.94 12.86
C HIS A 443 -11.69 14.88 12.10
N PRO A 444 -12.30 16.03 11.74
CA PRO A 444 -13.64 16.05 11.14
C PRO A 444 -13.69 15.35 9.79
N ASP A 445 -12.64 15.46 8.97
CA ASP A 445 -12.60 14.85 7.64
C ASP A 445 -12.57 13.32 7.73
N GLN A 446 -11.74 12.78 8.63
CA GLN A 446 -11.71 11.34 8.89
C GLN A 446 -13.01 10.85 9.52
N LEU A 447 -13.58 11.60 10.48
CA LEU A 447 -14.86 11.24 11.09
C LEU A 447 -15.97 11.18 10.03
N LYS A 448 -16.04 12.19 9.17
CA LYS A 448 -16.98 12.24 8.05
C LYS A 448 -16.78 11.05 7.12
N ALA A 449 -15.54 10.77 6.69
CA ALA A 449 -15.25 9.65 5.80
C ALA A 449 -15.67 8.29 6.39
N VAL A 450 -15.46 8.08 7.69
CA VAL A 450 -15.89 6.87 8.41
C VAL A 450 -17.41 6.81 8.52
N THR A 451 -18.07 7.91 8.87
CA THR A 451 -19.54 7.98 8.97
C THR A 451 -20.22 7.75 7.63
N ASP A 452 -19.76 8.42 6.56
CA ASP A 452 -20.26 8.23 5.21
C ASP A 452 -20.13 6.75 4.79
N PHE A 453 -18.96 6.13 5.04
CA PHE A 453 -18.72 4.72 4.74
C PHE A 453 -19.69 3.78 5.47
N LEU A 454 -19.97 4.05 6.75
CA LEU A 454 -20.92 3.24 7.54
C LEU A 454 -22.38 3.47 7.14
N GLN A 455 -22.70 4.62 6.55
CA GLN A 455 -24.05 4.99 6.10
C GLN A 455 -24.32 4.63 4.63
N ASP A 456 -23.31 4.21 3.88
CA ASP A 456 -23.40 3.80 2.47
C ASP A 456 -24.01 2.39 2.29
N GLU A 457 -25.15 2.16 2.94
CA GLU A 457 -25.93 0.91 2.90
C GLU A 457 -25.13 -0.38 3.19
N VAL A 458 -23.98 -0.29 3.87
CA VAL A 458 -23.15 -1.47 4.21
C VAL A 458 -23.93 -2.47 5.07
N VAL A 459 -24.82 -1.95 5.92
CA VAL A 459 -25.83 -2.69 6.69
C VAL A 459 -27.20 -2.06 6.46
N THR A 460 -28.21 -2.88 6.21
CA THR A 460 -29.59 -2.44 5.97
C THR A 460 -30.57 -3.13 6.93
N LEU A 461 -31.71 -2.49 7.18
CA LEU A 461 -32.77 -2.99 8.05
C LEU A 461 -34.06 -3.16 7.23
N ASP A 462 -34.59 -4.38 7.20
CA ASP A 462 -35.92 -4.67 6.67
C ASP A 462 -36.88 -4.91 7.85
N LEU A 463 -38.02 -4.22 7.88
CA LEU A 463 -39.00 -4.28 8.97
C LEU A 463 -40.26 -5.02 8.53
N PHE A 464 -40.74 -5.93 9.38
CA PHE A 464 -41.96 -6.70 9.15
C PHE A 464 -42.88 -6.62 10.37
N ALA A 465 -44.19 -6.59 10.13
CA ALA A 465 -45.23 -6.73 11.13
C ALA A 465 -46.08 -7.97 10.80
N ASP A 466 -46.21 -8.89 11.74
CA ASP A 466 -46.96 -10.14 11.59
C ASP A 466 -46.59 -10.94 10.31
N GLY A 467 -45.31 -10.89 9.92
CA GLY A 467 -44.78 -11.57 8.72
C GLY A 467 -44.92 -10.82 7.40
N ALA A 468 -45.50 -9.62 7.39
CA ALA A 468 -45.62 -8.76 6.20
C ALA A 468 -44.69 -7.54 6.31
N PRO A 469 -44.07 -7.05 5.21
CA PRO A 469 -43.25 -5.84 5.23
C PRO A 469 -44.05 -4.63 5.73
N ILE A 470 -43.44 -3.81 6.60
CA ILE A 470 -44.05 -2.57 7.08
C ILE A 470 -43.95 -1.50 5.98
N PRO A 471 -45.07 -0.93 5.50
CA PRO A 471 -45.03 0.14 4.51
C PRO A 471 -44.61 1.47 5.15
N SER A 472 -44.22 2.45 4.33
CA SER A 472 -43.69 3.74 4.80
C SER A 472 -44.68 4.57 5.61
N ASN A 473 -45.99 4.32 5.46
CA ASN A 473 -47.06 4.95 6.24
C ASN A 473 -47.38 4.21 7.56
N GLY A 474 -46.61 3.19 7.92
CA GLY A 474 -46.76 2.42 9.16
C GLY A 474 -47.72 1.24 9.05
N VAL A 475 -48.01 0.60 10.18
CA VAL A 475 -48.92 -0.54 10.29
C VAL A 475 -50.02 -0.23 11.29
N GLU A 476 -51.25 -0.65 10.99
CA GLU A 476 -52.35 -0.54 11.93
C GLU A 476 -52.22 -1.60 13.02
N VAL A 477 -52.22 -1.17 14.28
CA VAL A 477 -52.12 -2.05 15.45
C VAL A 477 -53.40 -1.95 16.25
N THR A 478 -54.06 -3.09 16.48
CA THR A 478 -55.30 -3.14 17.26
C THR A 478 -55.00 -3.32 18.75
N ARG A 479 -55.69 -2.55 19.61
CA ARG A 479 -55.59 -2.72 21.06
C ARG A 479 -55.96 -4.16 21.46
N ASN A 480 -55.22 -4.72 22.42
CA ASN A 480 -55.35 -6.11 22.91
C ASN A 480 -55.02 -7.20 21.88
N LYS A 481 -54.38 -6.87 20.76
CA LYS A 481 -53.75 -7.85 19.87
C LYS A 481 -52.24 -7.68 19.95
N ASP A 482 -51.53 -8.75 20.25
CA ASP A 482 -50.07 -8.77 20.16
C ASP A 482 -49.68 -8.69 18.68
N THR A 483 -48.95 -7.64 18.31
CA THR A 483 -48.37 -7.48 16.96
C THR A 483 -46.89 -7.77 17.05
N ARG A 484 -46.41 -8.72 16.26
CA ARG A 484 -44.99 -9.07 16.22
C ARG A 484 -44.27 -8.16 15.22
N ILE A 485 -43.26 -7.44 15.70
CA ILE A 485 -42.35 -6.68 14.84
C ILE A 485 -41.06 -7.47 14.67
N ASP A 486 -40.75 -7.87 13.45
CA ASP A 486 -39.48 -8.51 13.09
C ASP A 486 -38.57 -7.49 12.41
N VAL A 487 -37.32 -7.42 12.89
CA VAL A 487 -36.26 -6.59 12.31
C VAL A 487 -35.22 -7.52 11.70
N VAL A 488 -35.09 -7.50 10.39
CA VAL A 488 -34.08 -8.27 9.65
C VAL A 488 -32.92 -7.36 9.32
N VAL A 489 -31.71 -7.76 9.72
CA VAL A 489 -30.49 -6.96 9.54
C VAL A 489 -29.59 -7.66 8.55
N ARG A 490 -29.22 -6.96 7.48
CA ARG A 490 -28.58 -7.53 6.29
C ARG A 490 -27.27 -6.84 5.98
N THR A 491 -26.27 -7.61 5.56
CA THR A 491 -25.00 -7.05 5.07
C THR A 491 -25.02 -6.99 3.56
N ARG A 492 -24.87 -5.79 2.98
CA ARG A 492 -24.82 -5.61 1.52
C ARG A 492 -23.41 -5.28 1.03
N GLY A 493 -22.68 -4.46 1.78
CA GLY A 493 -21.34 -3.98 1.43
C GLY A 493 -20.20 -4.64 2.19
N VAL A 494 -20.44 -5.74 2.92
CA VAL A 494 -19.46 -6.34 3.84
C VAL A 494 -18.97 -7.69 3.32
N GLY A 495 -17.66 -7.81 3.07
CA GLY A 495 -17.01 -9.05 2.66
C GLY A 495 -16.64 -9.98 3.81
N HIS A 496 -16.66 -9.51 5.05
CA HIS A 496 -16.39 -10.28 6.27
C HIS A 496 -17.57 -10.15 7.24
N ARG A 497 -17.44 -10.61 8.49
CA ARG A 497 -18.51 -10.40 9.48
C ARG A 497 -18.63 -8.94 9.88
N PHE A 498 -19.84 -8.51 10.23
CA PHE A 498 -20.10 -7.18 10.79
C PHE A 498 -20.65 -7.28 12.22
N PRO A 499 -20.07 -6.57 13.19
CA PRO A 499 -18.70 -6.03 13.17
C PRO A 499 -17.66 -7.14 13.12
N THR A 500 -16.41 -6.77 12.80
CA THR A 500 -15.23 -7.65 12.94
C THR A 500 -14.10 -6.94 13.69
N GLY A 501 -12.94 -7.60 13.86
CA GLY A 501 -11.80 -7.06 14.60
C GLY A 501 -11.93 -7.23 16.12
N THR A 502 -11.62 -6.19 16.89
CA THR A 502 -11.77 -6.16 18.35
C THR A 502 -13.24 -5.94 18.75
N ILE A 503 -14.07 -6.96 18.54
CA ILE A 503 -15.53 -6.86 18.67
C ILE A 503 -16.00 -6.60 20.10
N ASP A 504 -15.18 -6.92 21.11
CA ASP A 504 -15.40 -6.51 22.50
C ASP A 504 -15.29 -5.00 22.73
N ALA A 505 -14.73 -4.26 21.76
CA ALA A 505 -14.44 -2.85 21.89
C ALA A 505 -15.38 -1.93 21.09
N PHE A 506 -16.36 -2.49 20.38
CA PHE A 506 -17.34 -1.73 19.62
C PHE A 506 -18.72 -1.76 20.29
N ASP A 507 -19.35 -0.59 20.40
CA ASP A 507 -20.73 -0.45 20.82
C ASP A 507 -21.62 -0.37 19.58
N ILE A 508 -22.14 -1.52 19.15
CA ILE A 508 -23.08 -1.63 18.02
C ILE A 508 -24.33 -2.36 18.52
N TRP A 509 -25.47 -1.71 18.39
CA TRP A 509 -26.76 -2.26 18.79
C TRP A 509 -27.89 -1.78 17.86
N LEU A 510 -29.02 -2.46 17.91
CA LEU A 510 -30.24 -2.00 17.27
C LEU A 510 -31.04 -1.10 18.21
N GLU A 511 -31.40 0.08 17.72
CA GLU A 511 -32.37 0.96 18.35
C GLU A 511 -33.67 0.94 17.54
N VAL A 512 -34.78 0.60 18.19
CA VAL A 512 -36.11 0.51 17.57
C VAL A 512 -37.07 1.41 18.33
N LYS A 513 -37.62 2.40 17.64
CA LYS A 513 -38.59 3.37 18.19
C LYS A 513 -39.89 3.30 17.39
N ILE A 514 -41.00 3.07 18.08
CA ILE A 514 -42.35 3.02 17.50
C ILE A 514 -43.16 4.16 18.09
N THR A 515 -43.75 4.97 17.22
CA THR A 515 -44.65 6.07 17.57
C THR A 515 -46.03 5.87 16.98
N ASP A 516 -47.06 6.38 17.64
CA ASP A 516 -48.40 6.48 17.06
C ASP A 516 -48.52 7.64 16.06
N GLU A 517 -49.69 7.81 15.46
CA GLU A 517 -49.99 8.86 14.47
C GLU A 517 -49.86 10.29 15.01
N ASN A 518 -49.87 10.46 16.34
CA ASN A 518 -49.70 11.75 17.02
C ASN A 518 -48.25 11.97 17.48
N GLY A 519 -47.33 11.06 17.15
CA GLY A 519 -45.92 11.11 17.55
C GLY A 519 -45.65 10.66 18.98
N LYS A 520 -46.64 10.08 19.68
CA LYS A 520 -46.44 9.54 21.03
C LYS A 520 -45.69 8.22 20.94
N ILE A 521 -44.68 8.06 21.78
CA ILE A 521 -43.86 6.84 21.84
C ILE A 521 -44.68 5.70 22.47
N VAL A 522 -44.85 4.62 21.71
CA VAL A 522 -45.55 3.40 22.13
C VAL A 522 -44.56 2.33 22.58
N PHE A 523 -43.41 2.26 21.89
CA PHE A 523 -42.33 1.35 22.22
C PHE A 523 -40.99 2.00 21.86
N TRP A 524 -39.97 1.76 22.70
CA TRP A 524 -38.62 2.20 22.41
C TRP A 524 -37.61 1.29 23.10
N ASN A 525 -36.85 0.54 22.30
CA ASN A 525 -35.75 -0.30 22.74
C ASN A 525 -34.42 0.24 22.18
N GLY A 526 -33.33 0.09 22.93
CA GLY A 526 -32.00 0.54 22.50
C GLY A 526 -31.71 2.02 22.69
N ARG A 527 -32.59 2.76 23.39
CA ARG A 527 -32.32 4.16 23.73
C ARG A 527 -31.17 4.28 24.73
N ILE A 528 -30.40 5.35 24.62
CA ILE A 528 -29.49 5.78 25.69
C ILE A 528 -30.30 6.53 26.74
N ALA A 529 -30.11 6.19 28.01
CA ALA A 529 -30.96 6.71 29.09
C ALA A 529 -30.76 8.21 29.36
N ALA A 530 -29.55 8.74 29.18
CA ALA A 530 -29.30 10.15 29.43
C ALA A 530 -29.62 11.03 28.20
N PRO A 531 -30.24 12.21 28.41
CA PRO A 531 -30.62 13.12 27.31
C PRO A 531 -29.43 13.68 26.50
N ASP A 532 -28.24 13.70 27.09
CA ASP A 532 -27.00 14.15 26.45
C ASP A 532 -26.32 13.05 25.62
N GLY A 533 -26.93 11.87 25.51
CA GLY A 533 -26.38 10.71 24.81
C GLY A 533 -25.31 9.97 25.60
N ASN A 534 -25.10 10.30 26.88
CA ASN A 534 -24.15 9.59 27.74
C ASN A 534 -24.79 8.45 28.54
N GLY A 535 -23.98 7.51 28.98
CA GLY A 535 -24.42 6.42 29.85
C GLY A 535 -24.89 5.16 29.11
N PRO A 536 -25.48 4.20 29.84
CA PRO A 536 -25.77 2.89 29.28
C PRO A 536 -26.92 2.95 28.28
N VAL A 537 -26.77 2.17 27.21
CA VAL A 537 -27.88 1.75 26.34
C VAL A 537 -28.83 0.87 27.15
N ASP A 538 -30.12 0.91 26.80
CA ASP A 538 -31.13 -0.04 27.28
C ASP A 538 -30.57 -1.48 27.43
N PRO A 539 -30.61 -2.07 28.64
CA PRO A 539 -30.10 -3.43 28.88
C PRO A 539 -30.75 -4.51 28.02
N SER A 540 -31.96 -4.26 27.51
CA SER A 540 -32.69 -5.17 26.63
C SER A 540 -32.35 -5.00 25.14
N ALA A 541 -31.45 -4.08 24.78
CA ALA A 541 -31.06 -3.83 23.40
C ALA A 541 -30.37 -5.02 22.75
N HIS A 542 -30.58 -5.18 21.44
CA HIS A 542 -29.88 -6.20 20.67
C HIS A 542 -28.47 -5.73 20.30
N PHE A 543 -27.47 -6.15 21.06
CA PHE A 543 -26.06 -5.86 20.77
C PHE A 543 -25.40 -6.85 19.81
N TYR A 544 -24.65 -6.32 18.85
CA TYR A 544 -23.70 -7.07 18.02
C TYR A 544 -22.31 -7.02 18.64
N ARG A 545 -22.02 -7.99 19.51
CA ARG A 545 -20.76 -8.07 20.26
C ARG A 545 -20.32 -9.49 20.57
N ALA A 546 -19.09 -9.63 21.03
CA ALA A 546 -18.54 -10.85 21.58
C ALA A 546 -18.55 -10.75 23.11
N TYR A 547 -18.98 -11.82 23.80
CA TYR A 547 -18.88 -11.91 25.25
C TYR A 547 -17.76 -12.87 25.62
N MET A 548 -16.63 -12.28 26.02
CA MET A 548 -15.38 -12.97 26.26
C MET A 548 -15.09 -13.08 27.76
N LEU A 549 -14.63 -14.24 28.20
CA LEU A 549 -14.31 -14.50 29.61
C LEU A 549 -12.81 -14.68 29.86
N ASP A 550 -12.36 -14.21 31.01
CA ASP A 550 -11.05 -14.50 31.57
C ASP A 550 -11.02 -15.83 32.36
N ALA A 551 -9.86 -16.13 32.97
CA ALA A 551 -9.66 -17.34 33.77
C ALA A 551 -10.50 -17.43 35.06
N HIS A 552 -11.06 -16.30 35.51
CA HIS A 552 -11.90 -16.22 36.69
C HIS A 552 -13.40 -16.14 36.34
N GLY A 553 -13.74 -16.21 35.05
CA GLY A 553 -15.12 -16.07 34.58
C GLY A 553 -15.63 -14.64 34.52
N ASN A 554 -14.75 -13.62 34.61
CA ASN A 554 -15.13 -12.23 34.44
C ASN A 554 -15.14 -11.84 32.95
N LEU A 555 -16.00 -10.88 32.60
CA LEU A 555 -16.02 -10.28 31.27
C LEU A 555 -14.70 -9.55 30.98
N ILE A 556 -14.10 -9.83 29.82
CA ILE A 556 -13.01 -9.03 29.27
C ILE A 556 -13.56 -7.66 28.86
N ASN A 557 -13.16 -6.62 29.59
CA ASN A 557 -13.59 -5.24 29.36
C ASN A 557 -12.44 -4.20 29.34
N LYS A 558 -11.19 -4.66 29.44
CA LYS A 558 -9.99 -3.80 29.44
C LYS A 558 -9.19 -3.89 28.13
N ARG A 559 -9.80 -4.44 27.06
CA ARG A 559 -9.10 -4.84 25.82
C ARG A 559 -7.89 -5.75 26.11
N SER A 560 -8.04 -6.66 27.07
CA SER A 560 -7.00 -7.59 27.50
C SER A 560 -7.09 -8.92 26.76
N ALA A 561 -6.82 -8.90 25.45
CA ALA A 561 -6.98 -10.08 24.59
C ALA A 561 -6.18 -11.30 25.07
N TRP A 562 -5.00 -11.09 25.67
CA TRP A 562 -4.17 -12.17 26.24
C TRP A 562 -4.83 -12.90 27.42
N ALA A 563 -5.79 -12.28 28.10
CA ALA A 563 -6.50 -12.89 29.21
C ALA A 563 -7.68 -13.77 28.76
N LEU A 564 -8.03 -13.76 27.46
CA LEU A 564 -9.13 -14.55 26.91
C LEU A 564 -8.95 -16.04 27.22
N ARG A 565 -10.02 -16.69 27.69
CA ARG A 565 -10.10 -18.15 27.88
C ARG A 565 -11.21 -18.78 27.07
N THR A 566 -12.37 -18.13 26.96
CA THR A 566 -13.49 -18.62 26.15
C THR A 566 -14.39 -17.48 25.70
N VAL A 567 -15.15 -17.74 24.64
CA VAL A 567 -16.19 -16.85 24.11
C VAL A 567 -17.54 -17.50 24.41
N ILE A 568 -18.38 -16.86 25.23
CA ILE A 568 -19.73 -17.37 25.54
C ILE A 568 -20.62 -17.27 24.32
N PHE A 569 -20.63 -16.08 23.71
CA PHE A 569 -21.36 -15.86 22.47
C PHE A 569 -20.64 -14.85 21.60
N TYR A 570 -20.95 -14.94 20.32
CA TYR A 570 -20.38 -14.12 19.27
C TYR A 570 -21.50 -13.69 18.33
N LYS A 571 -22.07 -12.50 18.57
CA LYS A 571 -23.19 -11.95 17.80
C LYS A 571 -22.67 -11.01 16.73
N THR A 572 -22.49 -11.53 15.53
CA THR A 572 -22.07 -10.79 14.34
C THR A 572 -22.88 -11.27 13.14
N ILE A 573 -22.99 -10.42 12.13
CA ILE A 573 -23.72 -10.67 10.90
C ILE A 573 -22.72 -11.18 9.86
N PRO A 574 -22.89 -12.37 9.26
CA PRO A 574 -21.98 -12.86 8.25
C PRO A 574 -22.10 -12.06 6.95
N PRO A 575 -21.09 -12.13 6.06
CA PRO A 575 -21.16 -11.46 4.76
C PRO A 575 -22.25 -12.09 3.87
N GLY A 576 -23.07 -11.26 3.24
CA GLY A 576 -24.16 -11.70 2.35
C GLY A 576 -25.34 -12.33 3.07
N ALA A 577 -25.57 -11.99 4.35
CA ALA A 577 -26.75 -12.36 5.12
C ALA A 577 -27.95 -11.47 4.85
#